data_AF-M0I933-F1
#
_entry.id   AF-M0I933-F1
#
_cell.length_a   1.000
_cell.length_b   1.000
_cell.length_c   1.000
_cell.angle_alpha   90.00
_cell.angle_beta   90.00
_cell.angle_gamma   90.00
#
_symmetry.space_group_name_H-M   'P 1'
#
loop_
_entity.id
_entity.type
_entity.pdbx_description
1 polymer ?
#
loop_
_entity_poly.entity_id
_entity_poly.type
_entity_poly.pdbx_seq_one_letter_code
_entity_poly.pdbx_strand_id
1 'polypeptide(L)'
;MTVPDLPELDVDVPVIEPEALKARIDEGEALTILDNRVPSEHEDWRIDGENVSHVNIPYFEFLDEELDESLFEELPEDEEFVVLCAKGHSSEYVAGVLIQEGYDAVALERGMNGWASIYEYTELETDGDALVAQYQRPSSGCLAYLVVDGDEAAVVDPLRYFADEYVADAKALGAELKYAVDTHIHADHISGVRTLVEDHGVTGVIPEAAEGRGVDYDTPYETIADGETRTVGDTDIEAIHTPGHTTGMTTYKVDNVLFTGDGLFIESVARPDLEDGDEGAPDAAGMLYDSLQERVLSHDDDAIVASAHFSDAAIPADDGSYTATLGELKETMNALSMPKDEFVEFILSDMPPRPANYVDIIETNLGVQESDDDRAFELELGPNNCAASNEALTN
;
A
#
# COMPACT_ATOMS: atom_id res chain seq x y z
N MET A 1 3.56 -22.87 0.01
CA MET A 1 3.87 -24.05 0.87
C MET A 1 2.60 -24.86 1.14
N THR A 2 2.70 -26.18 1.34
CA THR A 2 1.55 -27.06 1.66
C THR A 2 1.01 -26.80 3.07
N VAL A 3 -0.31 -26.84 3.25
CA VAL A 3 -0.96 -26.77 4.59
C VAL A 3 -0.33 -27.84 5.50
N PRO A 4 0.17 -27.47 6.70
CA PRO A 4 0.72 -28.44 7.63
C PRO A 4 -0.36 -29.45 8.05
N ASP A 5 0.01 -30.72 8.14
CA ASP A 5 -0.86 -31.79 8.64
C ASP A 5 -0.93 -31.67 10.17
N LEU A 6 -1.93 -30.94 10.66
CA LEU A 6 -2.10 -30.60 12.08
C LEU A 6 -3.05 -31.60 12.77
N PRO A 7 -2.84 -31.90 14.07
CA PRO A 7 -3.77 -32.74 14.83
C PRO A 7 -5.19 -32.13 14.87
N GLU A 8 -6.22 -32.98 14.79
CA GLU A 8 -7.60 -32.54 15.00
C GLU A 8 -7.86 -32.26 16.48
N LEU A 9 -8.46 -31.10 16.78
CA LEU A 9 -8.90 -30.73 18.11
C LEU A 9 -10.43 -30.71 18.16
N ASP A 10 -11.02 -31.27 19.22
CA ASP A 10 -12.47 -31.24 19.46
C ASP A 10 -12.83 -30.01 20.30
N VAL A 11 -12.57 -28.82 19.74
CA VAL A 11 -12.85 -27.52 20.36
C VAL A 11 -13.27 -26.52 19.28
N ASP A 12 -14.31 -25.74 19.57
CA ASP A 12 -14.74 -24.64 18.70
C ASP A 12 -13.81 -23.44 18.92
N VAL A 13 -13.15 -22.97 17.87
CA VAL A 13 -12.23 -21.82 17.92
C VAL A 13 -12.98 -20.57 17.44
N PRO A 14 -13.09 -19.51 18.27
CA PRO A 14 -13.63 -18.25 17.81
C PRO A 14 -12.68 -17.60 16.79
N VAL A 15 -13.27 -16.92 15.81
CA VAL A 15 -12.54 -16.26 14.72
C VAL A 15 -12.89 -14.77 14.72
N ILE A 16 -11.88 -13.92 14.54
CA ILE A 16 -12.03 -12.47 14.32
C ILE A 16 -11.71 -12.13 12.87
N GLU A 17 -12.59 -11.35 12.24
CA GLU A 17 -12.38 -10.81 10.89
C GLU A 17 -11.26 -9.76 10.91
N PRO A 18 -10.45 -9.64 9.84
CA PRO A 18 -9.38 -8.65 9.77
C PRO A 18 -9.83 -7.21 10.00
N GLU A 19 -10.97 -6.80 9.43
CA GLU A 19 -11.55 -5.47 9.60
C GLU A 19 -12.01 -5.24 11.05
N ALA A 20 -12.49 -6.28 11.72
CA ALA A 20 -12.88 -6.19 13.13
C ALA A 20 -11.64 -6.05 14.03
N LEU A 21 -10.54 -6.73 13.73
CA LEU A 21 -9.27 -6.53 14.42
C LEU A 21 -8.75 -5.11 14.19
N LYS A 22 -8.73 -4.63 12.94
CA LYS A 22 -8.30 -3.27 12.60
C LYS A 22 -9.11 -2.22 13.37
N ALA A 23 -10.43 -2.34 13.39
CA ALA A 23 -11.29 -1.41 14.11
C ALA A 23 -10.95 -1.34 15.62
N ARG A 24 -10.64 -2.48 16.27
CA ARG A 24 -10.22 -2.49 17.68
C ARG A 24 -8.88 -1.78 17.88
N ILE A 25 -7.95 -1.96 16.94
CA ILE A 25 -6.66 -1.26 16.96
C ILE A 25 -6.89 0.25 16.84
N ASP A 26 -7.66 0.69 15.84
CA ASP A 26 -7.96 2.11 15.59
C ASP A 26 -8.73 2.78 16.74
N GLU A 27 -9.58 2.02 17.44
CA GLU A 27 -10.30 2.48 18.63
C GLU A 27 -9.41 2.58 19.89
N GLY A 28 -8.14 2.17 19.80
CA GLY A 28 -7.17 2.24 20.90
C GLY A 28 -7.36 1.15 21.96
N GLU A 29 -8.03 0.03 21.62
CA GLU A 29 -8.20 -1.09 22.54
C GLU A 29 -6.85 -1.76 22.83
N ALA A 30 -6.51 -2.01 24.11
CA ALA A 30 -5.28 -2.73 24.43
C ALA A 30 -5.42 -4.20 24.00
N LEU A 31 -4.54 -4.67 23.11
CA LEU A 31 -4.62 -5.99 22.51
C LEU A 31 -3.27 -6.72 22.60
N THR A 32 -3.33 -8.03 22.79
CA THR A 32 -2.17 -8.91 22.61
C THR A 32 -2.35 -9.72 21.34
N ILE A 33 -1.30 -9.79 20.52
CA ILE A 33 -1.22 -10.64 19.33
C ILE A 33 -0.15 -11.69 19.54
N LEU A 34 -0.56 -12.96 19.54
CA LEU A 34 0.30 -14.13 19.47
C LEU A 34 0.54 -14.50 18.00
N ASP A 35 1.75 -14.25 17.52
CA ASP A 35 2.17 -14.59 16.16
C ASP A 35 2.86 -15.95 16.14
N ASN A 36 2.29 -16.91 15.39
CA ASN A 36 2.82 -18.27 15.26
C ASN A 36 3.71 -18.50 14.06
N ARG A 37 4.09 -17.44 13.35
CA ARG A 37 5.11 -17.49 12.30
C ARG A 37 6.51 -17.63 12.89
N VAL A 38 7.47 -17.98 12.05
CA VAL A 38 8.87 -18.00 12.47
C VAL A 38 9.37 -16.58 12.80
N PRO A 39 10.35 -16.41 13.71
CA PRO A 39 10.77 -15.08 14.15
C PRO A 39 11.17 -14.13 13.03
N SER A 40 11.83 -14.63 11.98
CA SER A 40 12.20 -13.80 10.83
C SER A 40 10.97 -13.24 10.10
N GLU A 41 9.92 -14.04 9.90
CA GLU A 41 8.69 -13.56 9.24
C GLU A 41 7.92 -12.55 10.11
N HIS A 42 7.98 -12.70 11.44
CA HIS A 42 7.40 -11.77 12.39
C HIS A 42 8.17 -10.44 12.45
N GLU A 43 9.51 -10.52 12.47
CA GLU A 43 10.40 -9.34 12.48
C GLU A 43 10.31 -8.55 11.18
N ASP A 44 10.17 -9.24 10.04
CA ASP A 44 10.07 -8.59 8.72
C ASP A 44 8.75 -7.84 8.55
N TRP A 45 7.64 -8.35 9.09
CA TRP A 45 6.32 -7.74 8.97
C TRP A 45 5.32 -8.28 9.99
N ARG A 46 4.62 -7.40 10.70
CA ARG A 46 3.58 -7.75 11.69
C ARG A 46 2.51 -6.66 11.78
N ILE A 47 1.42 -6.95 12.48
CA ILE A 47 0.33 -5.99 12.72
C ILE A 47 0.70 -5.08 13.89
N ASP A 48 1.25 -3.90 13.63
CA ASP A 48 1.66 -2.95 14.67
C ASP A 48 0.54 -1.94 15.04
N GLY A 49 0.67 -1.32 16.21
CA GLY A 49 -0.21 -0.25 16.72
C GLY A 49 0.23 0.20 18.12
N GLU A 50 -0.04 1.45 18.51
CA GLU A 50 0.39 1.99 19.83
C GLU A 50 -0.16 1.20 21.04
N ASN A 51 -1.28 0.52 20.82
CA ASN A 51 -2.07 -0.27 21.75
C ASN A 51 -1.89 -1.79 21.58
N VAL A 52 -1.00 -2.23 20.69
CA VAL A 52 -0.76 -3.65 20.38
C VAL A 52 0.50 -4.14 21.08
N SER A 53 0.38 -5.26 21.81
CA SER A 53 1.50 -6.00 22.38
C SER A 53 1.72 -7.31 21.62
N HIS A 54 2.98 -7.70 21.44
CA HIS A 54 3.35 -8.87 20.64
C HIS A 54 3.96 -9.98 21.49
N VAL A 55 3.55 -11.21 21.19
CA VAL A 55 4.21 -12.44 21.61
C VAL A 55 4.46 -13.25 20.35
N ASN A 56 5.70 -13.70 20.10
CA ASN A 56 6.02 -14.54 18.94
C ASN A 56 6.47 -15.93 19.39
N ILE A 57 5.61 -16.93 19.17
CA ILE A 57 5.87 -18.34 19.49
C ILE A 57 5.49 -19.17 18.28
N PRO A 58 6.45 -19.75 17.54
CA PRO A 58 6.17 -20.51 16.34
C PRO A 58 5.22 -21.68 16.59
N TYR A 59 4.33 -21.96 15.63
CA TYR A 59 3.27 -22.98 15.82
C TYR A 59 3.80 -24.37 16.16
N PHE A 60 5.03 -24.71 15.73
CA PHE A 60 5.60 -26.03 15.97
C PHE A 60 5.95 -26.29 17.44
N GLU A 61 6.06 -25.25 18.27
CA GLU A 61 6.20 -25.39 19.73
C GLU A 61 4.91 -25.92 20.38
N PHE A 62 3.76 -25.83 19.69
CA PHE A 62 2.47 -26.32 20.15
C PHE A 62 2.11 -27.73 19.62
N LEU A 63 3.04 -28.40 18.94
CA LEU A 63 2.83 -29.75 18.39
C LEU A 63 3.24 -30.86 19.36
N ASP A 64 3.96 -30.53 20.42
CA ASP A 64 4.43 -31.52 21.39
C ASP A 64 3.29 -32.01 22.30
N GLU A 65 3.33 -33.30 22.67
CA GLU A 65 2.33 -33.92 23.56
C GLU A 65 2.37 -33.33 24.98
N GLU A 66 3.53 -32.83 25.41
CA GLU A 66 3.73 -32.13 26.68
C GLU A 66 4.29 -30.74 26.36
N LEU A 67 3.45 -29.72 26.49
CA LEU A 67 3.83 -28.32 26.26
C LEU A 67 4.72 -27.80 27.39
N ASP A 68 5.74 -27.01 27.03
CA ASP A 68 6.60 -26.35 28.01
C ASP A 68 5.82 -25.23 28.72
N GLU A 69 5.83 -25.21 30.06
CA GLU A 69 5.17 -24.18 30.87
C GLU A 69 5.63 -22.76 30.49
N SER A 70 6.86 -22.61 29.97
CA SER A 70 7.38 -21.33 29.50
C SER A 70 6.66 -20.75 28.29
N LEU A 71 5.96 -21.55 27.49
CA LEU A 71 5.15 -21.06 26.35
C LEU A 71 4.00 -20.15 26.80
N PHE A 72 3.59 -20.29 28.06
CA PHE A 72 2.44 -19.61 28.64
C PHE A 72 2.82 -18.37 29.46
N GLU A 73 4.10 -18.21 29.81
CA GLU A 73 4.58 -17.14 30.72
C GLU A 73 4.31 -15.72 30.18
N GLU A 74 4.27 -15.55 28.86
CA GLU A 74 4.08 -14.26 28.20
C GLU A 74 2.63 -14.02 27.75
N LEU A 75 1.73 -15.00 27.92
CA LEU A 75 0.35 -14.92 27.45
C LEU A 75 -0.60 -14.33 28.52
N PRO A 76 -1.60 -13.51 28.13
CA PRO A 76 -2.60 -12.99 29.06
C PRO A 76 -3.46 -14.11 29.67
N GLU A 77 -3.60 -14.17 30.99
CA GLU A 77 -4.40 -15.22 31.67
C GLU A 77 -5.91 -14.92 31.74
N ASP A 78 -6.30 -13.64 31.80
CA ASP A 78 -7.69 -13.20 32.09
C ASP A 78 -8.26 -12.25 31.01
N GLU A 79 -7.62 -12.18 29.83
CA GLU A 79 -7.97 -11.27 28.74
C GLU A 79 -7.95 -11.99 27.40
N GLU A 80 -8.86 -11.62 26.49
CA GLU A 80 -8.89 -12.13 25.12
C GLU A 80 -7.65 -11.67 24.34
N PHE A 81 -7.02 -12.57 23.58
CA PHE A 81 -5.93 -12.22 22.67
C PHE A 81 -6.06 -12.91 21.31
N VAL A 82 -5.46 -12.28 20.29
CA VAL A 82 -5.55 -12.74 18.91
C VAL A 82 -4.37 -13.64 18.58
N VAL A 83 -4.64 -14.77 17.94
CA VAL A 83 -3.65 -15.72 17.45
C VAL A 83 -3.62 -15.66 15.94
N LEU A 84 -2.44 -15.49 15.34
CA LEU A 84 -2.29 -15.41 13.89
C LEU A 84 -1.13 -16.25 13.37
N CYS A 85 -1.24 -16.63 12.11
CA CYS A 85 -0.14 -17.17 11.31
C CYS A 85 -0.25 -16.58 9.90
N ALA A 86 0.50 -17.10 8.92
CA ALA A 86 0.43 -16.58 7.55
C ALA A 86 -0.97 -16.71 6.92
N LYS A 87 -1.62 -17.89 7.02
CA LYS A 87 -2.85 -18.23 6.27
C LYS A 87 -4.06 -18.60 7.15
N GLY A 88 -3.96 -18.45 8.47
CA GLY A 88 -5.02 -18.80 9.43
C GLY A 88 -5.02 -20.26 9.91
N HIS A 89 -4.49 -21.20 9.13
CA HIS A 89 -4.56 -22.64 9.46
C HIS A 89 -3.84 -23.02 10.77
N SER A 90 -2.57 -22.67 10.91
CA SER A 90 -1.81 -23.02 12.12
C SER A 90 -2.27 -22.24 13.34
N SER A 91 -2.75 -21.01 13.17
CA SER A 91 -3.24 -20.20 14.29
C SER A 91 -4.58 -20.69 14.83
N GLU A 92 -5.46 -21.24 13.97
CA GLU A 92 -6.68 -21.90 14.42
C GLU A 92 -6.36 -23.11 15.32
N TYR A 93 -5.39 -23.93 14.91
CA TYR A 93 -4.90 -25.04 15.75
C TYR A 93 -4.31 -24.54 17.08
N VAL A 94 -3.40 -23.57 17.05
CA VAL A 94 -2.77 -23.04 18.28
C VAL A 94 -3.80 -22.40 19.21
N ALA A 95 -4.76 -21.62 18.69
CA ALA A 95 -5.86 -21.08 19.47
C ALA A 95 -6.68 -22.20 20.12
N GLY A 96 -6.96 -23.29 19.40
CA GLY A 96 -7.62 -24.47 19.96
C GLY A 96 -6.85 -25.12 21.12
N VAL A 97 -5.52 -25.24 21.01
CA VAL A 97 -4.67 -25.74 22.10
C VAL A 97 -4.77 -24.82 23.33
N LEU A 98 -4.67 -23.51 23.12
CA LEU A 98 -4.72 -22.51 24.18
C LEU A 98 -6.08 -22.51 24.91
N ILE A 99 -7.19 -22.66 24.17
CA ILE A 99 -8.53 -22.77 24.75
C ILE A 99 -8.66 -24.03 25.64
N GLN A 100 -8.04 -25.15 25.25
CA GLN A 100 -8.03 -26.36 26.09
C GLN A 100 -7.25 -26.17 27.39
N GLU A 101 -6.21 -25.35 27.37
CA GLU A 101 -5.45 -24.93 28.56
C GLU A 101 -6.13 -23.80 29.36
N GLY A 102 -7.27 -23.29 28.88
CA GLY A 102 -8.13 -22.34 29.60
C GLY A 102 -7.94 -20.87 29.25
N TYR A 103 -7.18 -20.57 28.19
CA TYR A 103 -6.98 -19.21 27.69
C TYR A 103 -8.14 -18.73 26.81
N ASP A 104 -8.35 -17.40 26.78
CA ASP A 104 -9.32 -16.74 25.90
C ASP A 104 -8.62 -16.33 24.59
N ALA A 105 -8.51 -17.28 23.66
CA ALA A 105 -7.78 -17.11 22.40
C ALA A 105 -8.75 -17.11 21.20
N VAL A 106 -8.55 -16.16 20.29
CA VAL A 106 -9.31 -16.02 19.04
C VAL A 106 -8.38 -16.04 17.83
N ALA A 107 -8.71 -16.81 16.80
CA ALA A 107 -7.90 -16.87 15.59
C ALA A 107 -8.23 -15.73 14.62
N LEU A 108 -7.23 -15.10 14.03
CA LEU A 108 -7.43 -14.14 12.94
C LEU A 108 -7.86 -14.88 11.66
N GLU A 109 -8.99 -14.51 11.09
CA GLU A 109 -9.49 -15.13 9.85
C GLU A 109 -8.44 -14.96 8.74
N ARG A 110 -8.06 -16.08 8.09
CA ARG A 110 -7.02 -16.15 7.05
C ARG A 110 -5.64 -15.61 7.48
N GLY A 111 -5.42 -15.32 8.76
CA GLY A 111 -4.13 -14.85 9.28
C GLY A 111 -3.65 -13.54 8.63
N MET A 112 -2.34 -13.41 8.44
CA MET A 112 -1.74 -12.25 7.77
C MET A 112 -2.24 -12.06 6.33
N ASN A 113 -2.65 -13.13 5.64
CA ASN A 113 -3.30 -13.01 4.33
C ASN A 113 -4.67 -12.31 4.42
N GLY A 114 -5.42 -12.53 5.51
CA GLY A 114 -6.66 -11.79 5.77
C GLY A 114 -6.38 -10.32 6.06
N TRP A 115 -5.37 -10.05 6.90
CA TRP A 115 -4.91 -8.68 7.16
C TRP A 115 -4.50 -7.94 5.88
N ALA A 116 -3.76 -8.63 5.01
CA ALA A 116 -3.34 -8.10 3.71
C ALA A 116 -4.45 -7.91 2.67
N SER A 117 -5.66 -8.44 2.94
CA SER A 117 -6.82 -8.24 2.09
C SER A 117 -7.73 -7.10 2.55
N ILE A 118 -7.41 -6.41 3.66
CA ILE A 118 -8.17 -5.25 4.10
C ILE A 118 -8.07 -4.15 3.04
N TYR A 119 -9.24 -3.60 2.71
CA TYR A 119 -9.41 -2.54 1.75
C TYR A 119 -10.40 -1.53 2.28
N GLU A 120 -9.96 -0.28 2.43
CA GLU A 120 -10.79 0.82 2.91
C GLU A 120 -11.07 1.81 1.79
N TYR A 121 -12.25 2.42 1.82
CA TYR A 121 -12.74 3.37 0.82
C TYR A 121 -13.19 4.65 1.51
N THR A 122 -12.62 5.77 1.07
CA THR A 122 -12.94 7.11 1.59
C THR A 122 -13.14 8.08 0.44
N GLU A 123 -14.31 8.73 0.37
CA GLU A 123 -14.55 9.80 -0.59
C GLU A 123 -13.81 11.08 -0.16
N LEU A 124 -13.12 11.71 -1.10
CA LEU A 124 -12.37 12.94 -0.86
C LEU A 124 -13.25 14.16 -1.13
N GLU A 125 -13.14 15.16 -0.26
CA GLU A 125 -13.78 16.46 -0.48
C GLU A 125 -12.95 17.28 -1.48
N THR A 126 -13.38 17.35 -2.73
CA THR A 126 -12.73 18.11 -3.81
C THR A 126 -13.50 19.39 -4.14
N ASP A 127 -12.89 20.31 -4.90
CA ASP A 127 -13.56 21.53 -5.37
C ASP A 127 -14.28 21.37 -6.71
N GLY A 128 -14.23 20.16 -7.29
CA GLY A 128 -14.73 19.80 -8.60
C GLY A 128 -16.10 19.14 -8.60
N ASP A 129 -16.56 18.78 -9.80
CA ASP A 129 -17.82 18.06 -10.00
C ASP A 129 -17.64 16.52 -9.98
N ALA A 130 -16.41 16.04 -10.18
CA ALA A 130 -16.09 14.61 -10.13
C ALA A 130 -16.05 14.10 -8.68
N LEU A 131 -16.60 12.91 -8.46
CA LEU A 131 -16.34 12.16 -7.23
C LEU A 131 -14.93 11.60 -7.32
N VAL A 132 -14.11 11.90 -6.31
CA VAL A 132 -12.80 11.28 -6.12
C VAL A 132 -12.85 10.49 -4.82
N ALA A 133 -12.37 9.25 -4.85
CA ALA A 133 -12.26 8.42 -3.66
C ALA A 133 -10.87 7.81 -3.57
N GLN A 134 -10.38 7.69 -2.34
CA GLN A 134 -9.14 7.01 -2.01
C GLN A 134 -9.45 5.60 -1.52
N TYR A 135 -8.70 4.66 -2.06
CA TYR A 135 -8.61 3.30 -1.59
C TYR A 135 -7.36 3.14 -0.77
N GLN A 136 -7.45 2.41 0.35
CA GLN A 136 -6.32 2.18 1.23
C GLN A 136 -6.15 0.68 1.42
N ARG A 137 -4.90 0.20 1.29
CA ARG A 137 -4.50 -1.15 1.70
C ARG A 137 -3.63 -1.03 2.96
N PRO A 138 -4.21 -1.05 4.17
CA PRO A 138 -3.49 -0.74 5.41
C PRO A 138 -2.26 -1.62 5.65
N SER A 139 -2.29 -2.86 5.18
CA SER A 139 -1.19 -3.82 5.34
C SER A 139 0.13 -3.40 4.69
N SER A 140 0.05 -2.64 3.60
CA SER A 140 1.21 -2.24 2.80
C SER A 140 1.32 -0.73 2.63
N GLY A 141 0.32 0.05 3.09
CA GLY A 141 0.31 1.49 2.91
C GLY A 141 0.02 1.95 1.48
N CYS A 142 -0.35 1.04 0.57
CA CYS A 142 -0.70 1.41 -0.81
C CYS A 142 -2.01 2.19 -0.85
N LEU A 143 -2.04 3.17 -1.74
CA LEU A 143 -3.19 4.00 -2.05
C LEU A 143 -3.50 3.89 -3.54
N ALA A 144 -4.77 3.76 -3.86
CA ALA A 144 -5.29 3.87 -5.22
C ALA A 144 -6.44 4.88 -5.23
N TYR A 145 -6.84 5.37 -6.40
CA TYR A 145 -7.87 6.41 -6.47
C TYR A 145 -8.91 6.11 -7.52
N LEU A 146 -10.19 6.22 -7.15
CA LEU A 146 -11.29 6.23 -8.11
C LEU A 146 -11.64 7.67 -8.47
N VAL A 147 -11.82 7.93 -9.76
CA VAL A 147 -12.40 9.16 -10.29
C VAL A 147 -13.67 8.79 -11.02
N VAL A 148 -14.81 9.37 -10.64
CA VAL A 148 -16.11 9.13 -11.27
C VAL A 148 -16.76 10.44 -11.67
N ASP A 149 -17.15 10.55 -12.93
CA ASP A 149 -17.99 11.63 -13.41
C ASP A 149 -19.02 11.11 -14.42
N GLY A 150 -20.28 11.48 -14.20
CA GLY A 150 -21.42 10.96 -14.96
C GLY A 150 -21.56 9.44 -14.88
N ASP A 151 -21.44 8.77 -16.01
CA ASP A 151 -21.50 7.30 -16.16
C ASP A 151 -20.14 6.68 -16.51
N GLU A 152 -19.04 7.41 -16.31
CA GLU A 152 -17.67 6.95 -16.57
C GLU A 152 -16.80 7.05 -15.32
N ALA A 153 -15.84 6.14 -15.22
CA ALA A 153 -14.86 6.14 -14.14
C ALA A 153 -13.44 5.84 -14.64
N ALA A 154 -12.45 6.25 -13.88
CA ALA A 154 -11.06 5.80 -13.99
C ALA A 154 -10.52 5.40 -12.62
N VAL A 155 -9.58 4.45 -12.60
CA VAL A 155 -8.81 4.12 -11.41
C VAL A 155 -7.34 4.47 -11.65
N VAL A 156 -6.71 5.13 -10.68
CA VAL A 156 -5.30 5.50 -10.67
C VAL A 156 -4.57 4.59 -9.67
N ASP A 157 -3.44 4.02 -10.10
CA ASP A 157 -2.60 3.05 -9.38
C ASP A 157 -3.38 1.84 -8.84
N PRO A 158 -4.19 1.13 -9.65
CA PRO A 158 -4.97 -0.01 -9.17
C PRO A 158 -4.05 -1.13 -8.72
N LEU A 159 -4.33 -1.73 -7.57
CA LEU A 159 -3.66 -2.96 -7.13
C LEU A 159 -4.29 -4.18 -7.81
N ARG A 160 -3.48 -5.12 -8.29
CA ARG A 160 -3.97 -6.34 -8.95
C ARG A 160 -4.95 -7.11 -8.08
N TYR A 161 -4.68 -7.21 -6.78
CA TYR A 161 -5.51 -7.98 -5.85
C TYR A 161 -6.96 -7.47 -5.77
N PHE A 162 -7.19 -6.17 -6.00
CA PHE A 162 -8.50 -5.52 -5.87
C PHE A 162 -9.15 -5.15 -7.22
N ALA A 163 -8.70 -5.78 -8.32
CA ALA A 163 -9.15 -5.44 -9.67
C ALA A 163 -10.69 -5.56 -9.83
N ASP A 164 -11.30 -6.60 -9.25
CA ASP A 164 -12.74 -6.84 -9.35
C ASP A 164 -13.54 -5.82 -8.52
N GLU A 165 -12.99 -5.39 -7.38
CA GLU A 165 -13.56 -4.42 -6.45
C GLU A 165 -13.68 -3.05 -7.10
N TYR A 166 -12.63 -2.56 -7.79
CA TYR A 166 -12.69 -1.28 -8.51
C TYR A 166 -13.83 -1.24 -9.54
N VAL A 167 -14.03 -2.35 -10.26
CA VAL A 167 -15.11 -2.47 -11.27
C VAL A 167 -16.48 -2.53 -10.58
N ALA A 168 -16.59 -3.24 -9.46
CA ALA A 168 -17.82 -3.34 -8.69
C ALA A 168 -18.22 -1.98 -8.09
N ASP A 169 -17.27 -1.21 -7.57
CA ASP A 169 -17.48 0.10 -6.96
C ASP A 169 -17.90 1.14 -7.99
N ALA A 170 -17.17 1.25 -9.12
CA ALA A 170 -17.57 2.13 -10.22
C ALA A 170 -19.01 1.85 -10.66
N LYS A 171 -19.39 0.57 -10.78
CA LYS A 171 -20.74 0.15 -11.13
C LYS A 171 -21.77 0.46 -10.04
N ALA A 172 -21.41 0.35 -8.76
CA ALA A 172 -22.28 0.70 -7.64
C ALA A 172 -22.60 2.22 -7.64
N LEU A 173 -21.64 3.03 -8.07
CA LEU A 173 -21.79 4.47 -8.30
C LEU A 173 -22.52 4.81 -9.62
N GLY A 174 -22.86 3.80 -10.44
CA GLY A 174 -23.60 3.96 -11.68
C GLY A 174 -22.72 4.27 -12.90
N ALA A 175 -21.41 4.09 -12.79
CA ALA A 175 -20.43 4.34 -13.83
C ALA A 175 -19.80 3.06 -14.40
N GLU A 176 -19.18 3.18 -15.57
CA GLU A 176 -18.35 2.16 -16.20
C GLU A 176 -16.87 2.52 -16.06
N LEU A 177 -16.04 1.61 -15.55
CA LEU A 177 -14.59 1.83 -15.46
C LEU A 177 -13.98 1.83 -16.87
N LYS A 178 -13.59 3.01 -17.37
CA LYS A 178 -13.02 3.23 -18.71
C LYS A 178 -11.51 3.11 -18.74
N TYR A 179 -10.86 3.64 -17.71
CA TYR A 179 -9.40 3.73 -17.65
C TYR A 179 -8.85 3.11 -16.37
N ALA A 180 -7.72 2.43 -16.50
CA ALA A 180 -6.85 2.03 -15.41
C ALA A 180 -5.48 2.64 -15.70
N VAL A 181 -5.00 3.51 -14.80
CA VAL A 181 -3.87 4.40 -15.07
C VAL A 181 -2.79 4.18 -14.01
N ASP A 182 -1.56 3.90 -14.42
CA ASP A 182 -0.42 3.91 -13.50
C ASP A 182 0.31 5.27 -13.53
N THR A 183 0.76 5.74 -12.37
CA THR A 183 1.66 6.90 -12.20
C THR A 183 3.10 6.55 -12.56
N HIS A 184 3.50 5.30 -12.33
CA HIS A 184 4.82 4.77 -12.63
C HIS A 184 4.82 3.24 -12.64
N ILE A 185 5.94 2.62 -13.03
CA ILE A 185 6.12 1.18 -12.82
C ILE A 185 6.49 0.97 -11.34
N HIS A 186 5.51 0.48 -10.58
CA HIS A 186 5.56 0.24 -9.14
C HIS A 186 6.59 -0.83 -8.76
N ALA A 187 7.10 -0.74 -7.53
CA ALA A 187 8.16 -1.59 -7.00
C ALA A 187 7.76 -2.35 -5.71
N ASP A 188 6.51 -2.21 -5.32
CA ASP A 188 5.98 -2.53 -4.00
C ASP A 188 4.64 -3.29 -4.09
N HIS A 189 3.89 -3.12 -5.19
CA HIS A 189 2.72 -3.93 -5.51
C HIS A 189 2.67 -4.34 -6.99
N ILE A 190 1.89 -5.37 -7.33
CA ILE A 190 1.62 -5.71 -8.73
C ILE A 190 0.48 -4.82 -9.23
N SER A 191 0.74 -4.06 -10.30
CA SER A 191 -0.28 -3.22 -10.94
C SER A 191 -1.44 -4.05 -11.47
N GLY A 192 -2.65 -3.58 -11.19
CA GLY A 192 -3.91 -4.11 -11.67
C GLY A 192 -4.26 -3.66 -13.09
N VAL A 193 -3.49 -2.77 -13.71
CA VAL A 193 -3.76 -2.25 -15.06
C VAL A 193 -3.92 -3.40 -16.07
N ARG A 194 -2.98 -4.36 -16.07
CA ARG A 194 -3.03 -5.52 -16.98
C ARG A 194 -4.25 -6.40 -16.71
N THR A 195 -4.53 -6.71 -15.45
CA THR A 195 -5.70 -7.52 -15.04
C THR A 195 -7.01 -6.86 -15.47
N LEU A 196 -7.16 -5.55 -15.25
CA LEU A 196 -8.34 -4.79 -15.64
C LEU A 196 -8.54 -4.76 -17.16
N VAL A 197 -7.46 -4.72 -17.94
CA VAL A 197 -7.51 -4.84 -19.41
C VAL A 197 -7.98 -6.25 -19.81
N GLU A 198 -7.38 -7.30 -19.26
CA GLU A 198 -7.64 -8.69 -19.65
C GLU A 198 -9.04 -9.16 -19.28
N ASP A 199 -9.44 -8.92 -18.03
CA ASP A 199 -10.63 -9.52 -17.44
C ASP A 199 -11.87 -8.64 -17.63
N HIS A 200 -11.68 -7.32 -17.67
CA HIS A 200 -12.78 -6.34 -17.68
C HIS A 200 -12.84 -5.48 -18.95
N GLY A 201 -11.82 -5.55 -19.82
CA GLY A 201 -11.79 -4.78 -21.07
C GLY A 201 -11.62 -3.27 -20.86
N VAL A 202 -11.06 -2.88 -19.71
CA VAL A 202 -10.69 -1.49 -19.40
C VAL A 202 -9.54 -1.03 -20.29
N THR A 203 -9.42 0.27 -20.56
CA THR A 203 -8.26 0.83 -21.25
C THR A 203 -7.13 1.06 -20.26
N GLY A 204 -6.07 0.25 -20.34
CA GLY A 204 -4.86 0.44 -19.55
C GLY A 204 -4.03 1.61 -20.09
N VAL A 205 -3.56 2.48 -19.20
CA VAL A 205 -2.77 3.67 -19.54
C VAL A 205 -1.52 3.71 -18.65
N ILE A 206 -0.36 3.89 -19.28
CA ILE A 206 0.90 4.10 -18.56
C ILE A 206 1.57 5.40 -19.03
N PRO A 207 2.50 5.98 -18.25
CA PRO A 207 3.26 7.14 -18.70
C PRO A 207 4.08 6.83 -19.95
N GLU A 208 4.08 7.73 -20.94
CA GLU A 208 4.92 7.56 -22.15
C GLU A 208 6.41 7.41 -21.78
N ALA A 209 6.86 8.15 -20.77
CA ALA A 209 8.23 8.07 -20.26
C ALA A 209 8.59 6.70 -19.66
N ALA A 210 7.60 5.91 -19.22
CA ALA A 210 7.83 4.57 -18.68
C ALA A 210 8.18 3.54 -19.77
N GLU A 211 7.84 3.76 -21.05
CA GLU A 211 8.19 2.82 -22.13
C GLU A 211 9.71 2.61 -22.25
N GLY A 212 10.49 3.64 -21.93
CA GLY A 212 11.96 3.59 -21.91
C GLY A 212 12.52 2.57 -20.91
N ARG A 213 11.71 2.12 -19.94
CA ARG A 213 12.09 1.11 -18.93
C ARG A 213 11.93 -0.33 -19.41
N GLY A 214 11.48 -0.54 -20.65
CA GLY A 214 11.38 -1.87 -21.25
C GLY A 214 10.06 -2.59 -20.97
N VAL A 215 8.95 -1.84 -20.97
CA VAL A 215 7.59 -2.39 -20.88
C VAL A 215 7.37 -3.38 -22.04
N ASP A 216 6.96 -4.61 -21.70
CA ASP A 216 6.75 -5.75 -22.60
C ASP A 216 5.38 -6.39 -22.27
N TYR A 217 4.31 -5.61 -22.35
CA TYR A 217 2.96 -6.12 -22.08
C TYR A 217 2.46 -7.00 -23.23
N ASP A 218 1.95 -8.17 -22.87
CA ASP A 218 1.22 -9.06 -23.78
C ASP A 218 -0.21 -8.55 -24.10
N THR A 219 -0.62 -7.45 -23.46
CA THR A 219 -1.92 -6.81 -23.61
C THR A 219 -1.81 -5.40 -24.21
N PRO A 220 -2.84 -4.92 -24.92
CA PRO A 220 -2.86 -3.55 -25.40
C PRO A 220 -2.90 -2.56 -24.23
N TYR A 221 -2.06 -1.52 -24.31
CA TYR A 221 -2.09 -0.37 -23.44
C TYR A 221 -1.95 0.91 -24.27
N GLU A 222 -2.37 2.03 -23.71
CA GLU A 222 -2.10 3.36 -24.23
C GLU A 222 -1.00 4.04 -23.40
N THR A 223 -0.32 5.01 -24.02
CA THR A 223 0.59 5.90 -23.31
C THR A 223 -0.03 7.29 -23.14
N ILE A 224 0.42 8.01 -22.11
CA ILE A 224 0.06 9.40 -21.87
C ILE A 224 1.33 10.25 -21.66
N ALA A 225 1.45 11.32 -22.43
CA ALA A 225 2.60 12.23 -22.37
C ALA A 225 2.33 13.47 -21.50
N ASP A 226 3.40 14.21 -21.15
CA ASP A 226 3.31 15.47 -20.39
C ASP A 226 2.32 16.46 -21.05
N GLY A 227 1.32 16.91 -20.28
CA GLY A 227 0.26 17.82 -20.71
C GLY A 227 -0.86 17.19 -21.53
N GLU A 228 -0.86 15.87 -21.74
CA GLU A 228 -2.01 15.17 -22.32
C GLU A 228 -3.07 14.87 -21.28
N THR A 229 -4.31 14.66 -21.75
CA THR A 229 -5.45 14.33 -20.88
C THR A 229 -6.10 13.00 -21.27
N ARG A 230 -6.77 12.39 -20.29
CA ARG A 230 -7.81 11.37 -20.51
C ARG A 230 -9.11 11.88 -19.88
N THR A 231 -10.18 11.87 -20.65
CA THR A 231 -11.47 12.41 -20.21
C THR A 231 -12.33 11.29 -19.64
N VAL A 232 -12.91 11.52 -18.46
CA VAL A 232 -13.91 10.68 -17.80
C VAL A 232 -15.15 11.54 -17.61
N GLY A 233 -16.24 11.23 -18.30
CA GLY A 233 -17.43 12.08 -18.30
C GLY A 233 -17.12 13.45 -18.93
N ASP A 234 -17.26 14.52 -18.13
CA ASP A 234 -16.89 15.89 -18.46
C ASP A 234 -15.57 16.34 -17.78
N THR A 235 -14.95 15.48 -16.96
CA THR A 235 -13.70 15.75 -16.23
C THR A 235 -12.46 15.24 -16.95
N ASP A 236 -11.39 16.04 -16.97
CA ASP A 236 -10.10 15.66 -17.55
C ASP A 236 -9.10 15.22 -16.46
N ILE A 237 -8.44 14.09 -16.69
CA ILE A 237 -7.26 13.64 -15.96
C ILE A 237 -6.02 14.10 -16.74
N GLU A 238 -5.34 15.13 -16.26
CA GLU A 238 -4.16 15.74 -16.90
C GLU A 238 -2.86 15.09 -16.40
N ALA A 239 -2.00 14.65 -17.31
CA ALA A 239 -0.67 14.13 -16.99
C ALA A 239 0.38 15.24 -16.85
N ILE A 240 1.18 15.17 -15.78
CA ILE A 240 2.28 16.08 -15.50
C ILE A 240 3.53 15.22 -15.24
N HIS A 241 4.50 15.26 -16.15
CA HIS A 241 5.72 14.44 -16.00
C HIS A 241 6.57 14.96 -14.84
N THR A 242 6.79 14.10 -13.83
CA THR A 242 7.42 14.44 -12.54
C THR A 242 8.50 13.41 -12.17
N PRO A 243 9.55 13.22 -13.00
CA PRO A 243 10.58 12.22 -12.76
C PRO A 243 11.34 12.49 -11.45
N GLY A 244 11.82 11.41 -10.82
CA GLY A 244 12.56 11.50 -9.57
C GLY A 244 12.60 10.16 -8.85
N HIS A 245 11.43 9.67 -8.43
CA HIS A 245 11.30 8.30 -7.92
C HIS A 245 11.66 7.26 -8.99
N THR A 246 11.08 7.46 -10.17
CA THR A 246 11.41 6.76 -11.40
C THR A 246 11.56 7.78 -12.53
N THR A 247 12.20 7.39 -13.62
CA THR A 247 12.30 8.22 -14.83
C THR A 247 10.94 8.40 -15.52
N GLY A 248 10.01 7.47 -15.30
CA GLY A 248 8.65 7.45 -15.84
C GLY A 248 7.59 8.11 -14.96
N MET A 249 7.93 8.54 -13.74
CA MET A 249 6.97 9.07 -12.76
C MET A 249 6.16 10.23 -13.34
N THR A 250 4.84 10.13 -13.21
CA THR A 250 3.86 11.11 -13.69
C THR A 250 2.83 11.38 -12.61
N THR A 251 2.62 12.64 -12.31
CA THR A 251 1.53 13.12 -11.48
C THR A 251 0.29 13.31 -12.34
N TYR A 252 -0.88 12.88 -11.88
CA TYR A 252 -2.14 13.14 -12.55
C TYR A 252 -2.95 14.19 -11.79
N LYS A 253 -3.52 15.15 -12.51
CA LYS A 253 -4.36 16.20 -11.93
C LYS A 253 -5.81 16.01 -12.34
N VAL A 254 -6.70 16.05 -11.35
CA VAL A 254 -8.16 16.08 -11.50
C VAL A 254 -8.69 17.17 -10.61
N ASP A 255 -9.34 18.18 -11.18
CA ASP A 255 -9.80 19.36 -10.44
C ASP A 255 -8.65 19.97 -9.59
N ASN A 256 -8.81 20.10 -8.27
CA ASN A 256 -7.74 20.51 -7.36
C ASN A 256 -6.90 19.34 -6.77
N VAL A 257 -7.15 18.09 -7.14
CA VAL A 257 -6.41 16.92 -6.64
C VAL A 257 -5.21 16.61 -7.53
N LEU A 258 -4.06 16.37 -6.91
CA LEU A 258 -2.81 15.92 -7.52
C LEU A 258 -2.52 14.50 -7.03
N PHE A 259 -2.74 13.51 -7.89
CA PHE A 259 -2.28 12.14 -7.70
C PHE A 259 -0.76 12.09 -7.92
N THR A 260 0.01 12.28 -6.86
CA THR A 260 1.47 12.50 -6.92
C THR A 260 2.28 11.22 -7.06
N GLY A 261 1.62 10.06 -7.09
CA GLY A 261 2.28 8.76 -7.09
C GLY A 261 3.25 8.65 -5.91
N ASP A 262 4.43 8.10 -6.17
CA ASP A 262 5.54 8.05 -5.21
C ASP A 262 6.50 9.24 -5.32
N GLY A 263 6.04 10.40 -5.85
CA GLY A 263 6.85 11.61 -5.94
C GLY A 263 6.86 12.46 -4.66
N LEU A 264 5.66 12.78 -4.16
CA LEU A 264 5.43 13.56 -2.94
C LEU A 264 4.40 12.84 -2.08
N PHE A 265 4.73 12.61 -0.81
CA PHE A 265 3.85 12.04 0.21
C PHE A 265 3.37 13.14 1.18
N ILE A 266 2.40 12.84 2.05
CA ILE A 266 1.91 13.82 3.03
C ILE A 266 2.90 14.05 4.18
N GLU A 267 3.78 13.09 4.41
CA GLU A 267 4.75 13.04 5.49
C GLU A 267 6.20 12.99 4.97
N SER A 268 6.43 12.77 3.67
CA SER A 268 7.78 12.60 3.12
C SER A 268 7.87 12.89 1.60
N VAL A 269 9.02 12.60 0.99
CA VAL A 269 9.21 12.60 -0.47
C VAL A 269 9.78 11.26 -0.94
N ALA A 270 9.81 11.06 -2.26
CA ALA A 270 10.33 9.84 -2.88
C ALA A 270 11.76 9.46 -2.47
N ARG A 271 12.00 8.16 -2.28
CA ARG A 271 13.35 7.60 -2.41
C ARG A 271 13.79 7.57 -3.90
N PRO A 272 15.04 7.90 -4.23
CA PRO A 272 15.54 7.95 -5.61
C PRO A 272 16.40 6.74 -6.04
N ASP A 273 16.56 5.70 -5.21
CA ASP A 273 17.57 4.63 -5.40
C ASP A 273 17.05 3.29 -5.94
N LEU A 274 15.76 3.18 -6.27
CA LEU A 274 15.15 1.92 -6.71
C LEU A 274 15.42 1.58 -8.19
N GLU A 275 15.41 2.58 -9.08
CA GLU A 275 15.55 2.34 -10.54
C GLU A 275 17.01 2.11 -10.95
N ASP A 276 17.89 3.09 -10.70
CA ASP A 276 19.30 3.05 -11.14
C ASP A 276 20.29 2.69 -10.00
N GLY A 277 19.75 2.30 -8.85
CA GLY A 277 20.55 1.96 -7.67
C GLY A 277 21.22 3.17 -7.00
N ASP A 278 22.08 2.88 -6.03
CA ASP A 278 22.79 3.92 -5.25
C ASP A 278 23.66 4.84 -6.11
N GLU A 279 24.15 4.35 -7.26
CA GLU A 279 24.97 5.15 -8.19
C GLU A 279 24.14 6.23 -8.93
N GLY A 280 22.88 5.94 -9.26
CA GLY A 280 21.97 6.88 -9.93
C GLY A 280 21.17 7.76 -8.97
N ALA A 281 21.07 7.37 -7.70
CA ALA A 281 20.29 8.07 -6.68
C ALA A 281 20.53 9.59 -6.58
N PRO A 282 21.77 10.14 -6.70
CA PRO A 282 21.98 11.59 -6.66
C PRO A 282 21.36 12.35 -7.84
N ASP A 283 21.42 11.78 -9.05
CA ASP A 283 20.84 12.40 -10.24
C ASP A 283 19.30 12.33 -10.17
N ALA A 284 18.76 11.20 -9.70
CA ALA A 284 17.34 11.00 -9.47
C ALA A 284 16.78 11.93 -8.37
N ALA A 285 17.50 12.14 -7.27
CA ALA A 285 17.14 13.15 -6.25
C ALA A 285 17.15 14.57 -6.83
N GLY A 286 18.10 14.87 -7.73
CA GLY A 286 18.16 16.14 -8.44
C GLY A 286 16.97 16.34 -9.39
N MET A 287 16.50 15.29 -10.06
CA MET A 287 15.29 15.30 -10.89
C MET A 287 14.04 15.48 -10.03
N LEU A 288 13.93 14.75 -8.92
CA LEU A 288 12.84 14.89 -7.96
C LEU A 288 12.71 16.33 -7.48
N TYR A 289 13.81 16.96 -7.11
CA TYR A 289 13.82 18.37 -6.71
C TYR A 289 13.23 19.28 -7.78
N ASP A 290 13.67 19.14 -9.04
CA ASP A 290 13.19 19.98 -10.14
C ASP A 290 11.69 19.73 -10.40
N SER A 291 11.25 18.47 -10.38
CA SER A 291 9.84 18.07 -10.50
C SER A 291 8.99 18.70 -9.40
N LEU A 292 9.41 18.60 -8.14
CA LEU A 292 8.69 19.21 -7.01
C LEU A 292 8.63 20.72 -7.16
N GLN A 293 9.75 21.40 -7.37
CA GLN A 293 9.79 22.88 -7.40
C GLN A 293 9.07 23.48 -8.60
N GLU A 294 9.22 22.88 -9.78
CA GLU A 294 8.75 23.47 -11.03
C GLU A 294 7.34 23.01 -11.42
N ARG A 295 6.98 21.76 -11.08
CA ARG A 295 5.75 21.13 -11.56
C ARG A 295 4.70 20.94 -10.47
N VAL A 296 5.08 20.55 -9.26
CA VAL A 296 4.11 20.26 -8.17
C VAL A 296 3.85 21.49 -7.31
N LEU A 297 4.89 22.10 -6.75
CA LEU A 297 4.80 23.25 -5.84
C LEU A 297 4.33 24.54 -6.52
N SER A 298 4.27 24.55 -7.87
CA SER A 298 3.78 25.67 -8.68
C SER A 298 2.24 25.74 -8.77
N HIS A 299 1.54 24.71 -8.30
CA HIS A 299 0.09 24.72 -8.11
C HIS A 299 -0.33 25.59 -6.90
N ASP A 300 -1.63 25.92 -6.85
CA ASP A 300 -2.23 26.71 -5.78
C ASP A 300 -2.16 25.97 -4.42
N ASP A 301 -2.15 26.73 -3.32
CA ASP A 301 -1.95 26.18 -1.98
C ASP A 301 -3.12 25.30 -1.49
N ASP A 302 -4.30 25.41 -2.12
CA ASP A 302 -5.47 24.58 -1.89
C ASP A 302 -5.52 23.30 -2.74
N ALA A 303 -4.50 23.05 -3.57
CA ALA A 303 -4.35 21.76 -4.24
C ALA A 303 -4.16 20.63 -3.22
N ILE A 304 -4.90 19.54 -3.38
CA ILE A 304 -4.86 18.37 -2.52
C ILE A 304 -3.80 17.42 -3.06
N VAL A 305 -2.82 17.06 -2.23
CA VAL A 305 -1.82 16.04 -2.54
C VAL A 305 -2.36 14.68 -2.13
N ALA A 306 -2.35 13.75 -3.08
CA ALA A 306 -2.85 12.39 -2.96
C ALA A 306 -1.78 11.42 -3.49
N SER A 307 -0.95 10.88 -2.60
CA SER A 307 0.17 9.99 -2.96
C SER A 307 -0.27 8.55 -3.26
N ALA A 308 0.59 7.75 -3.88
CA ALA A 308 0.32 6.31 -4.06
C ALA A 308 0.65 5.47 -2.82
N HIS A 309 1.31 6.06 -1.82
CA HIS A 309 1.63 5.40 -0.55
C HIS A 309 1.51 6.33 0.66
N PHE A 310 1.41 5.72 1.83
CA PHE A 310 1.70 6.33 3.12
C PHE A 310 2.57 5.39 3.95
N SER A 311 3.36 5.95 4.87
CA SER A 311 4.13 5.22 5.87
C SER A 311 3.46 5.26 7.25
N ASP A 312 3.96 4.46 8.20
CA ASP A 312 3.49 4.48 9.59
C ASP A 312 3.64 5.85 10.28
N ALA A 313 4.49 6.73 9.74
CA ALA A 313 4.67 8.08 10.24
C ALA A 313 3.60 9.05 9.74
N ALA A 314 2.80 8.64 8.74
CA ALA A 314 1.74 9.45 8.18
C ALA A 314 0.55 9.50 9.14
N ILE A 315 0.03 10.71 9.36
CA ILE A 315 -1.19 10.94 10.14
C ILE A 315 -2.30 11.21 9.12
N PRO A 316 -3.38 10.40 9.09
CA PRO A 316 -4.49 10.66 8.19
C PRO A 316 -5.24 11.95 8.57
N ALA A 317 -5.92 12.55 7.60
CA ALA A 317 -6.82 13.66 7.80
C ALA A 317 -8.04 13.26 8.67
N ASP A 318 -8.82 14.25 9.13
CA ASP A 318 -9.99 14.02 9.99
C ASP A 318 -11.05 13.10 9.36
N ASP A 319 -11.09 13.00 8.03
CA ASP A 319 -11.98 12.10 7.27
C ASP A 319 -11.40 10.68 7.07
N GLY A 320 -10.20 10.43 7.58
CA GLY A 320 -9.48 9.16 7.44
C GLY A 320 -8.67 9.03 6.15
N SER A 321 -8.70 10.02 5.26
CA SER A 321 -7.89 10.00 4.04
C SER A 321 -6.42 10.37 4.33
N TYR A 322 -5.51 9.77 3.57
CA TYR A 322 -4.10 10.17 3.55
C TYR A 322 -3.91 11.26 2.49
N THR A 323 -4.40 12.46 2.79
CA THR A 323 -4.28 13.63 1.93
C THR A 323 -3.91 14.87 2.74
N ALA A 324 -3.26 15.85 2.09
CA ALA A 324 -2.95 17.14 2.68
C ALA A 324 -2.97 18.22 1.62
N THR A 325 -3.23 19.47 2.00
CA THR A 325 -3.12 20.58 1.05
C THR A 325 -1.65 20.92 0.79
N LEU A 326 -1.36 21.37 -0.43
CA LEU A 326 -0.03 21.80 -0.82
C LEU A 326 0.50 22.94 0.07
N GLY A 327 -0.40 23.83 0.52
CA GLY A 327 -0.10 24.89 1.49
C GLY A 327 0.38 24.34 2.83
N GLU A 328 -0.32 23.35 3.39
CA GLU A 328 0.09 22.69 4.64
C GLU A 328 1.45 22.01 4.50
N LEU A 329 1.69 21.29 3.40
CA LEU A 329 2.98 20.63 3.17
C LEU A 329 4.12 21.66 3.03
N LYS A 330 3.90 22.77 2.33
CA LYS A 330 4.89 23.86 2.22
C LYS A 330 5.25 24.48 3.58
N GLU A 331 4.29 24.52 4.52
CA GLU A 331 4.51 25.06 5.87
C GLU A 331 5.18 24.06 6.82
N THR A 332 4.85 22.77 6.68
CA THR A 332 5.23 21.72 7.64
C THR A 332 6.46 20.92 7.21
N MET A 333 6.68 20.72 5.91
CA MET A 333 7.75 19.89 5.36
C MET A 333 8.96 20.73 4.94
N ASN A 334 9.95 20.86 5.82
CA ASN A 334 11.14 21.69 5.60
C ASN A 334 11.88 21.34 4.29
N ALA A 335 11.88 20.06 3.90
CA ALA A 335 12.53 19.56 2.68
C ALA A 335 12.06 20.28 1.41
N LEU A 336 10.79 20.71 1.33
CA LEU A 336 10.23 21.39 0.16
C LEU A 336 10.77 22.81 -0.04
N SER A 337 11.48 23.36 0.95
CA SER A 337 12.08 24.70 0.90
C SER A 337 13.60 24.70 0.85
N MET A 338 14.24 23.53 0.94
CA MET A 338 15.69 23.39 0.93
C MET A 338 16.28 23.80 -0.43
N PRO A 339 17.50 24.36 -0.49
CA PRO A 339 18.24 24.46 -1.73
C PRO A 339 18.54 23.07 -2.32
N LYS A 340 18.58 22.95 -3.65
CA LYS A 340 18.79 21.67 -4.36
C LYS A 340 19.92 20.80 -3.79
N ASP A 341 21.11 21.36 -3.59
CA ASP A 341 22.26 20.60 -3.09
C ASP A 341 22.01 20.06 -1.67
N GLU A 342 21.31 20.81 -0.82
CA GLU A 342 20.95 20.41 0.54
C GLU A 342 19.83 19.36 0.54
N PHE A 343 18.83 19.51 -0.35
CA PHE A 343 17.79 18.51 -0.55
C PHE A 343 18.38 17.15 -0.96
N VAL A 344 19.28 17.14 -1.95
CA VAL A 344 19.92 15.91 -2.41
C VAL A 344 20.73 15.26 -1.28
N GLU A 345 21.52 16.04 -0.54
CA GLU A 345 22.27 15.50 0.61
C GLU A 345 21.35 14.95 1.70
N PHE A 346 20.26 15.66 2.00
CA PHE A 346 19.27 15.28 2.99
C PHE A 346 18.60 13.94 2.66
N ILE A 347 18.04 13.80 1.45
CA ILE A 347 17.34 12.59 1.02
C ILE A 347 18.26 11.37 1.00
N LEU A 348 19.51 11.53 0.59
CA LEU A 348 20.46 10.40 0.52
C LEU A 348 21.02 9.99 1.90
N SER A 349 20.80 10.79 2.94
CA SER A 349 21.43 10.56 4.26
C SER A 349 20.73 9.53 5.14
N ASP A 350 19.45 9.24 4.88
CA ASP A 350 18.60 8.45 5.78
C ASP A 350 17.61 7.52 5.03
N MET A 351 18.00 7.03 3.86
CA MET A 351 17.13 6.14 3.07
C MET A 351 16.92 4.79 3.77
N PRO A 352 15.67 4.31 3.88
CA PRO A 352 15.40 2.98 4.42
C PRO A 352 15.91 1.87 3.50
N PRO A 353 16.04 0.63 4.02
CA PRO A 353 16.30 -0.54 3.19
C PRO A 353 15.32 -0.63 2.01
N ARG A 354 15.77 -1.20 0.90
CA ARG A 354 14.88 -1.46 -0.26
C ARG A 354 13.83 -2.50 0.10
N PRO A 355 12.62 -2.45 -0.47
CA PRO A 355 11.65 -3.52 -0.31
C PRO A 355 12.26 -4.86 -0.74
N ALA A 356 11.96 -5.96 -0.05
CA ALA A 356 12.64 -7.25 -0.29
C ALA A 356 12.38 -7.82 -1.70
N ASN A 357 11.16 -7.61 -2.21
CA ASN A 357 10.67 -8.21 -3.46
C ASN A 357 10.67 -7.25 -4.66
N TYR A 358 11.27 -6.06 -4.52
CA TYR A 358 11.11 -4.99 -5.51
C TYR A 358 11.55 -5.37 -6.93
N VAL A 359 12.58 -6.21 -7.07
CA VAL A 359 13.06 -6.67 -8.38
C VAL A 359 12.00 -7.53 -9.07
N ASP A 360 11.46 -8.52 -8.36
CA ASP A 360 10.44 -9.43 -8.91
C ASP A 360 9.15 -8.66 -9.25
N ILE A 361 8.79 -7.67 -8.42
CA ILE A 361 7.63 -6.79 -8.64
C ILE A 361 7.83 -5.93 -9.88
N ILE A 362 8.98 -5.25 -10.01
CA ILE A 362 9.31 -4.44 -11.18
C ILE A 362 9.30 -5.31 -12.45
N GLU A 363 9.94 -6.49 -12.44
CA GLU A 363 9.95 -7.38 -13.60
C GLU A 363 8.53 -7.84 -13.99
N THR A 364 7.64 -8.04 -13.02
CA THR A 364 6.23 -8.39 -13.26
C THR A 364 5.44 -7.20 -13.82
N ASN A 365 5.64 -5.99 -13.25
CA ASN A 365 5.00 -4.76 -13.69
C ASN A 365 5.54 -4.22 -15.03
N LEU A 366 6.70 -4.69 -15.47
CA LEU A 366 7.22 -4.49 -16.83
C LEU A 366 6.66 -5.50 -17.83
N GLY A 367 5.96 -6.56 -17.39
CA GLY A 367 5.50 -7.64 -18.27
C GLY A 367 6.59 -8.66 -18.65
N VAL A 368 7.79 -8.53 -18.10
CA VAL A 368 8.92 -9.43 -18.38
C VAL A 368 8.77 -10.76 -17.64
N GLN A 369 8.04 -10.74 -16.51
CA GLN A 369 7.71 -11.89 -15.70
C GLN A 369 6.19 -12.05 -15.57
N GLU A 370 5.73 -13.30 -15.67
CA GLU A 370 4.36 -13.68 -15.32
C GLU A 370 4.29 -14.13 -13.85
N SER A 371 3.20 -13.76 -13.18
CA SER A 371 2.90 -14.21 -11.83
C SER A 371 1.44 -14.66 -11.77
N ASP A 372 1.19 -15.85 -11.20
CA ASP A 372 -0.17 -16.23 -10.81
C ASP A 372 -0.62 -15.43 -9.58
N ASP A 373 -1.92 -15.50 -9.26
CA ASP A 373 -2.52 -14.68 -8.20
C ASP A 373 -1.93 -14.99 -6.83
N ASP A 374 -1.62 -16.27 -6.55
CA ASP A 374 -1.01 -16.69 -5.30
C ASP A 374 0.40 -16.10 -5.16
N ARG A 375 1.23 -16.17 -6.22
CA ARG A 375 2.58 -15.60 -6.21
C ARG A 375 2.54 -14.07 -6.19
N ALA A 376 1.61 -13.44 -6.90
CA ALA A 376 1.46 -11.99 -6.92
C ALA A 376 1.13 -11.49 -5.52
N PHE A 377 0.13 -12.09 -4.87
CA PHE A 377 -0.22 -11.76 -3.50
C PHE A 377 0.96 -11.97 -2.54
N GLU A 378 1.71 -13.08 -2.66
CA GLU A 378 2.89 -13.34 -1.82
C GLU A 378 4.03 -12.33 -2.05
N LEU A 379 4.18 -11.76 -3.25
CA LEU A 379 5.17 -10.70 -3.54
C LEU A 379 4.83 -9.39 -2.82
N GLU A 380 3.54 -9.11 -2.68
CA GLU A 380 2.97 -7.90 -2.07
C GLU A 380 2.78 -8.00 -0.54
N LEU A 381 3.25 -9.09 0.08
CA LEU A 381 3.26 -9.23 1.53
C LEU A 381 4.51 -8.57 2.12
N GLY A 382 4.30 -7.69 3.10
CA GLY A 382 5.38 -6.99 3.81
C GLY A 382 5.18 -5.47 3.80
N PRO A 383 6.05 -4.73 4.51
CA PRO A 383 6.01 -3.28 4.52
C PRO A 383 6.51 -2.70 3.18
N ASN A 384 5.80 -1.69 2.66
CA ASN A 384 6.28 -0.93 1.51
C ASN A 384 7.14 0.24 2.00
N ASN A 385 8.34 0.36 1.43
CA ASN A 385 9.33 1.37 1.84
C ASN A 385 9.67 2.29 0.65
N CYS A 386 8.66 3.02 0.13
CA CYS A 386 8.82 3.96 -0.99
C CYS A 386 9.19 5.40 -0.55
N ALA A 387 8.95 5.74 0.72
CA ALA A 387 9.36 7.01 1.31
C ALA A 387 10.88 7.11 1.53
N ALA A 388 11.41 8.33 1.49
CA ALA A 388 12.84 8.60 1.70
C ALA A 388 13.31 8.49 3.16
N SER A 389 12.39 8.50 4.13
CA SER A 389 12.69 8.34 5.56
C SER A 389 11.58 7.55 6.25
N ASN A 390 11.93 6.86 7.34
CA ASN A 390 10.99 6.20 8.25
C ASN A 390 10.34 7.17 9.24
N GLU A 391 10.90 8.38 9.41
CA GLU A 391 10.33 9.45 10.22
C GLU A 391 9.63 10.46 9.31
N ALA A 392 8.53 11.05 9.81
CA ALA A 392 7.85 12.13 9.10
C ALA A 392 8.79 13.34 8.93
N LEU A 393 8.88 13.85 7.71
CA LEU A 393 9.59 15.08 7.35
C LEU A 393 8.78 16.35 7.69
N THR A 394 7.54 16.17 8.12
CA THR A 394 6.63 17.21 8.62
C THR A 394 6.85 17.46 10.13
N ASN A 395 6.78 18.73 10.56
CA ASN A 395 7.02 19.13 11.96
C ASN A 395 5.82 19.00 12.89
#